data_AF-A0A352X229-F1
#
_entry.id   AF-A0A352X229-F1
#
_cell.length_a   1.000
_cell.length_b   1.000
_cell.length_c   1.000
_cell.angle_alpha   90.00
_cell.angle_beta   90.00
_cell.angle_gamma   90.00
#
_symmetry.space_group_name_H-M   'P 1'
#
loop_
_entity.id
_entity.type
_entity.pdbx_description
1 polymer ?
#
loop_
_entity_poly.entity_id
_entity_poly.type
_entity_poly.pdbx_seq_one_letter_code
_entity_poly.pdbx_strand_id
1 'polypeptide(L)'
;MVKAARVTLVGYEKIGSGRVTVIVRGDVSEVQASVAAGVDNVKRVNGGQVLSTHIIARPHENLEYVLPIRYTEDVQQFRDQTNAIRPMNRP
;
A
#
# COMPACT_ATOMS: atom_id res chain seq x y z
N MET A 1 -6.50 -1.54 -4.38
CA MET A 1 -5.45 -0.82 -3.63
C MET A 1 -5.16 0.54 -4.28
N VAL A 2 -4.04 0.74 -4.99
CA VAL A 2 -3.57 2.08 -5.44
C VAL A 2 -4.55 2.92 -6.28
N LYS A 3 -5.53 2.30 -6.94
CA LYS A 3 -6.58 3.02 -7.69
C LYS A 3 -7.77 3.46 -6.84
N ALA A 4 -7.91 2.92 -5.63
CA ALA A 4 -9.06 3.17 -4.76
C ALA A 4 -8.80 4.29 -3.75
N ALA A 5 -7.54 4.59 -3.46
CA ALA A 5 -7.12 5.55 -2.43
C ALA A 5 -5.71 6.05 -2.72
N ARG A 6 -5.32 7.16 -2.09
CA ARG A 6 -4.00 7.78 -2.20
C ARG A 6 -2.98 7.02 -1.35
N VAL A 7 -2.51 5.89 -1.87
CA VAL A 7 -1.46 5.09 -1.25
C VAL A 7 -0.36 4.76 -2.24
N THR A 8 0.84 4.54 -1.74
CA THR A 8 1.99 4.09 -2.52
C THR A 8 2.18 2.60 -2.34
N LEU A 9 2.31 1.85 -3.44
CA LEU A 9 2.81 0.49 -3.40
C LEU A 9 4.33 0.55 -3.21
N VAL A 10 4.83 0.02 -2.09
CA VAL A 10 6.27 0.06 -1.77
C VAL A 10 7.00 -1.22 -2.15
N GLY A 11 6.27 -2.33 -2.24
CA GLY A 11 6.87 -3.60 -2.62
C GLY A 11 5.87 -4.76 -2.58
N TYR A 12 6.39 -5.93 -2.96
CA TYR A 12 5.71 -7.20 -2.85
C TYR A 12 6.72 -8.26 -2.43
N GLU A 13 6.29 -9.17 -1.56
CA GLU A 13 7.16 -10.15 -0.93
C GLU A 13 6.66 -11.57 -1.24
N LYS A 14 7.58 -12.47 -1.62
CA LYS A 14 7.28 -13.87 -1.91
C LYS A 14 7.87 -14.74 -0.81
N ILE A 15 7.02 -15.31 0.03
CA ILE A 15 7.45 -16.13 1.17
C ILE A 15 7.41 -17.64 0.88
N GLY A 16 7.14 -18.04 -0.36
CA GLY A 16 7.01 -19.45 -0.77
C GLY A 16 5.56 -19.96 -0.73
N SER A 17 5.38 -21.24 -1.08
CA SER A 17 4.07 -21.93 -1.12
C SER A 17 2.98 -21.21 -1.92
N GLY A 18 3.37 -20.48 -2.98
CA GLY A 18 2.45 -19.67 -3.79
C GLY A 18 1.90 -18.43 -3.08
N ARG A 19 2.45 -18.05 -1.92
CA ARG A 19 1.98 -16.90 -1.13
C ARG A 19 2.79 -15.66 -1.48
N VAL A 20 2.06 -14.60 -1.82
CA VAL A 20 2.63 -13.28 -2.12
C VAL A 20 1.92 -12.24 -1.27
N THR A 21 2.69 -11.33 -0.68
CA THR A 21 2.19 -10.21 0.11
C THR A 21 2.47 -8.91 -0.62
N VAL A 22 1.47 -8.06 -0.81
CA VAL A 22 1.66 -6.70 -1.33
C VAL A 22 1.66 -5.71 -0.17
N ILE A 23 2.57 -4.73 -0.22
CA ILE A 23 2.80 -3.80 0.88
C ILE A 23 2.54 -2.38 0.36
N VAL A 24 1.62 -1.68 1.01
CA VAL A 24 1.25 -0.29 0.68
C VAL A 24 1.47 0.61 1.89
N ARG A 25 1.79 1.88 1.62
CA ARG A 25 1.99 2.92 2.64
C ARG A 25 1.19 4.18 2.28
N GLY A 26 0.80 4.92 3.29
CA GLY A 26 0.00 6.15 3.18
C GLY A 26 -0.69 6.49 4.50
N ASP A 27 -1.58 7.47 4.47
CA ASP A 27 -2.42 7.82 5.62
C ASP A 27 -3.36 6.66 5.98
N VAL A 28 -3.63 6.48 7.28
CA VAL A 28 -4.38 5.31 7.78
C VAL A 28 -5.76 5.17 7.15
N SER A 29 -6.47 6.27 6.88
CA SER A 29 -7.78 6.28 6.23
C SER A 29 -7.69 5.81 4.77
N GLU A 30 -6.68 6.29 4.04
CA GLU A 30 -6.42 5.90 2.65
C GLU A 30 -6.00 4.42 2.57
N VAL A 31 -5.17 3.96 3.50
CA VAL A 31 -4.76 2.54 3.59
C VAL A 31 -5.95 1.63 3.89
N GLN A 32 -6.86 2.01 4.80
CA GLN A 32 -8.08 1.25 5.07
C GLN A 32 -8.96 1.11 3.82
N ALA A 33 -9.23 2.21 3.12
CA ALA A 33 -10.00 2.19 1.87
C ALA A 33 -9.31 1.34 0.78
N SER A 34 -7.99 1.49 0.64
CA SER A 34 -7.16 0.74 -0.30
C SER A 34 -7.24 -0.78 -0.07
N VAL A 35 -7.10 -1.21 1.18
CA VAL A 35 -7.14 -2.63 1.59
C VAL A 35 -8.54 -3.20 1.39
N ALA A 36 -9.59 -2.49 1.81
CA ALA A 36 -10.98 -2.93 1.60
C ALA A 36 -11.28 -3.18 0.10
N ALA A 37 -10.92 -2.22 -0.76
CA ALA A 37 -11.05 -2.39 -2.21
C ALA A 37 -10.16 -3.49 -2.78
N GLY A 38 -8.97 -3.71 -2.19
CA GLY A 38 -8.07 -4.81 -2.56
C GLY A 38 -8.71 -6.16 -2.29
N VAL A 39 -9.23 -6.37 -1.08
CA VAL A 39 -9.89 -7.61 -0.67
C VAL A 39 -11.12 -7.91 -1.52
N ASP A 40 -11.92 -6.90 -1.86
CA ASP A 40 -13.11 -7.12 -2.71
C ASP A 40 -12.74 -7.52 -4.14
N ASN A 41 -11.73 -6.86 -4.72
CA ASN A 41 -11.34 -7.12 -6.11
C ASN A 41 -10.71 -8.52 -6.32
N VAL A 42 -10.04 -9.08 -5.31
CA VAL A 42 -9.47 -10.44 -5.42
C VAL A 42 -10.56 -11.49 -5.64
N LYS A 43 -11.79 -11.26 -5.14
CA LYS A 43 -12.93 -12.18 -5.36
C LYS A 43 -13.30 -12.34 -6.85
N ARG A 44 -12.90 -11.38 -7.69
CA ARG A 44 -13.16 -11.39 -9.13
C ARG A 44 -12.03 -12.05 -9.93
N VAL A 45 -10.92 -12.40 -9.27
CA VAL A 45 -9.79 -13.08 -9.90
C VAL A 45 -10.06 -14.58 -9.86
N ASN A 46 -10.09 -15.22 -11.03
CA ASN A 46 -10.26 -16.67 -11.11
C ASN A 46 -9.08 -17.39 -10.43
N GLY A 47 -9.37 -18.22 -9.43
CA GLY A 47 -8.36 -18.90 -8.60
C GLY A 47 -7.62 -18.00 -7.60
N GLY A 48 -8.02 -16.73 -7.46
CA GLY A 48 -7.42 -15.80 -6.51
C GLY A 48 -8.02 -15.94 -5.11
N GLN A 49 -7.17 -15.91 -4.08
CA GLN A 49 -7.61 -15.98 -2.69
C GLN A 49 -6.82 -14.99 -1.81
N VAL A 50 -7.54 -14.27 -0.94
CA VAL A 50 -6.94 -13.50 0.15
C VAL A 50 -6.73 -14.44 1.34
N LEU A 51 -5.48 -14.54 1.79
CA LEU A 51 -5.13 -15.40 2.93
C LEU A 51 -5.05 -14.61 4.25
N SER A 52 -4.58 -13.38 4.21
CA SER A 52 -4.44 -12.50 5.38
C SER A 52 -4.30 -11.04 4.95
N THR A 53 -4.85 -10.12 5.74
CA THR A 53 -4.61 -8.68 5.62
C THR A 53 -4.40 -8.07 7.00
N HIS A 54 -3.58 -7.02 7.08
CA HIS A 54 -3.31 -6.33 8.33
C HIS A 54 -2.91 -4.87 8.06
N ILE A 55 -3.24 -3.97 8.98
CA ILE A 55 -2.94 -2.54 8.89
C ILE A 55 -2.31 -2.10 10.21
N ILE A 56 -1.16 -1.45 10.12
CA ILE A 56 -0.47 -0.84 11.26
C ILE A 56 -0.49 0.67 11.04
N ALA A 57 -1.27 1.40 11.83
CA ALA A 57 -1.48 2.84 11.63
C ALA A 57 -0.20 3.68 11.84
N ARG A 58 0.66 3.27 12.78
CA ARG A 58 1.94 3.92 13.09
C ARG A 58 3.01 2.86 13.34
N PRO A 59 3.67 2.34 12.29
CA PRO A 59 4.74 1.37 12.47
C PRO A 59 5.93 2.04 13.15
N HIS A 60 6.57 1.31 14.07
CA HIS A 60 7.79 1.78 14.72
C HIS A 60 8.94 1.84 13.72
N GLU A 61 9.82 2.84 13.84
CA GLU A 61 10.88 3.14 12.87
C GLU A 61 11.81 1.94 12.60
N ASN A 62 12.18 1.20 13.65
CA ASN A 62 12.98 -0.03 13.52
C ASN A 62 12.43 -1.05 12.50
N LEU A 63 11.11 -1.08 12.25
CA LEU A 63 10.54 -1.99 11.26
C LEU A 63 10.97 -1.63 9.83
N GLU A 64 11.25 -0.36 9.52
CA GLU A 64 11.66 0.04 8.17
C GLU A 64 13.08 -0.41 7.81
N TYR A 65 13.90 -0.70 8.82
CA TYR A 65 15.27 -1.19 8.64
C TYR A 65 15.33 -2.72 8.55
N VAL A 66 14.35 -3.41 9.13
CA VAL A 66 14.34 -4.88 9.23
C VAL A 66 13.38 -5.52 8.22
N LEU A 67 12.21 -4.91 7.99
CA LEU A 67 11.19 -5.42 7.09
C LEU A 67 11.19 -4.67 5.76
N PRO A 68 10.79 -5.31 4.65
CA PRO A 68 10.74 -4.69 3.32
C PRO A 68 9.50 -3.78 3.16
N ILE A 69 9.33 -2.81 4.06
CA ILE A 69 8.19 -1.88 4.11
C ILE A 69 8.57 -0.43 3.80
N ARG A 70 9.86 -0.17 3.56
CA ARG A 70 10.43 1.16 3.32
C ARG A 70 10.07 1.67 1.93
N TYR A 71 9.93 2.98 1.79
CA TYR A 71 9.89 3.61 0.47
C TYR A 71 11.24 3.48 -0.24
N THR A 72 11.21 3.25 -1.55
CA THR A 72 12.39 3.24 -2.42
C THR A 72 12.39 4.44 -3.36
N GLU A 73 13.53 4.71 -4.00
CA GLU A 73 13.65 5.81 -4.97
C GLU A 73 12.72 5.62 -6.17
N ASP A 74 12.53 4.37 -6.61
CA ASP A 74 11.65 4.02 -7.74
C ASP A 74 10.19 4.45 -7.54
N VAL A 75 9.74 4.51 -6.28
CA VAL A 75 8.36 4.83 -5.93
C VAL A 75 8.18 6.25 -5.40
N GLN A 76 9.25 7.05 -5.40
CA GLN A 76 9.24 8.40 -4.83
C GLN A 76 8.21 9.31 -5.51
N GLN A 77 8.10 9.24 -6.84
CA GLN A 77 7.10 9.99 -7.60
C GLN A 77 5.65 9.71 -7.15
N PHE A 78 5.35 8.48 -6.74
CA PHE A 78 4.01 8.09 -6.28
C PHE A 78 3.76 8.56 -4.86
N ARG A 79 4.79 8.54 -4.01
CA ARG A 79 4.74 9.10 -2.65
C ARG A 79 4.48 10.61 -2.69
N ASP A 80 5.13 11.32 -3.60
CA ASP A 80 4.95 12.77 -3.74
C ASP A 80 3.53 13.09 -4.22
N GLN A 81 2.99 12.30 -5.14
CA GLN A 81 1.61 12.44 -5.62
C GLN A 81 0.56 12.17 -4.53
N THR A 82 0.82 11.22 -3.62
CA THR A 82 -0.11 10.94 -2.51
C THR A 82 -0.07 12.04 -1.45
N ASN A 83 1.08 12.67 -1.23
CA ASN A 83 1.28 13.74 -0.24
C ASN A 83 0.90 15.14 -0.77
N ALA A 84 0.92 15.34 -2.08
CA ALA A 84 0.58 16.62 -2.69
C ALA A 84 -0.93 16.90 -2.62
N ILE A 85 -1.39 17.47 -1.51
CA ILE A 85 -2.50 18.40 -1.54
C ILE A 85 -1.97 19.62 -2.29
N ARG A 86 -2.21 19.72 -3.61
CA ARG A 86 -1.88 20.94 -4.35
C ARG A 86 -2.47 22.13 -3.57
N PRO A 87 -1.68 23.12 -3.09
CA PRO A 87 -2.27 24.41 -2.81
C PRO A 87 -2.86 24.87 -4.13
N MET A 88 -4.18 25.02 -4.20
CA MET A 88 -4.79 25.74 -5.30
C MET A 88 -4.26 27.17 -5.21
N ASN A 89 -3.21 27.47 -5.97
CA ASN A 89 -2.96 28.83 -6.41
C ASN A 89 -4.21 29.24 -7.18
N ARG A 90 -5.16 29.86 -6.47
CA ARG A 90 -6.13 30.76 -7.10
C ARG A 90 -5.32 31.95 -7.63
N PRO A 91 -5.62 32.41 -8.86
CA PRO A 91 -4.94 33.56 -9.45
C PRO A 91 -5.06 34.80 -8.56
#